data_AF-A0A662BQY4-F1
#
_entry.id   AF-A0A662BQY4-F1
#
_cell.length_a   1.000
_cell.length_b   1.000
_cell.length_c   1.000
_cell.angle_alpha   90.00
_cell.angle_beta   90.00
_cell.angle_gamma   90.00
#
_symmetry.space_group_name_H-M   'P 1'
#
loop_
_entity.id
_entity.type
_entity.pdbx_description
1 polymer ?
#
loop_
_entity_poly.entity_id
_entity_poly.type
_entity_poly.pdbx_seq_one_letter_code
_entity_poly.pdbx_strand_id
1 'polypeptide(L)'
;MKNKNKNILKNINKSGFKTPDNYFVQFEKELQNKINPLPTGFKVPDDYFKNFEANFSKEDKLANIKTPGFNTPDHYFESIEDEVGSMSKKSKVIPLNRSSIIKMAGLAIAASLLLFFSIARFNTNNDQIDYVADSEIETWLEEGLVSFNTYDIEDVFSDEDLNLIAEESDAVTNYLNYTDIEVLLLEN
;
A
#
# COMPACT_ATOMS: atom_id res chain seq x y z
N MET A 1 15.93 -51.20 45.69
CA MET A 1 16.14 -51.19 44.23
C MET A 1 17.03 -50.00 43.88
N LYS A 2 18.22 -50.23 43.32
CA LYS A 2 19.26 -49.21 43.06
C LYS A 2 18.94 -48.50 41.74
N ASN A 3 18.55 -47.23 41.77
CA ASN A 3 18.34 -46.44 40.56
C ASN A 3 19.70 -45.94 40.03
N LYS A 4 20.09 -46.40 38.84
CA LYS A 4 21.33 -45.99 38.17
C LYS A 4 21.08 -44.64 37.50
N ASN A 5 21.56 -43.55 38.11
CA ASN A 5 21.65 -42.26 37.44
C ASN A 5 22.61 -42.37 36.24
N LYS A 6 22.04 -42.55 35.03
CA LYS A 6 22.78 -42.47 33.77
C LYS A 6 23.23 -41.02 33.61
N ASN A 7 24.53 -40.82 33.71
CA ASN A 7 25.17 -39.52 33.55
C ASN A 7 25.06 -39.07 32.08
N ILE A 8 24.01 -38.29 31.78
CA ILE A 8 23.63 -37.79 30.45
C ILE A 8 24.67 -36.87 29.80
N LEU A 9 25.69 -36.47 30.56
CA LEU A 9 26.70 -35.50 30.14
C LEU A 9 27.92 -36.14 29.44
N LYS A 10 27.96 -37.47 29.26
CA LYS A 10 29.11 -38.16 28.64
C LYS A 10 29.28 -37.95 27.13
N ASN A 11 28.34 -37.29 26.45
CA ASN A 11 28.35 -37.15 24.99
C ASN A 11 28.46 -35.71 24.46
N ILE A 12 28.64 -34.72 25.32
CA ILE A 12 28.78 -33.30 24.93
C ILE A 12 30.25 -32.98 24.64
N ASN A 13 30.82 -33.60 23.62
CA ASN A 13 32.21 -33.33 23.20
C ASN A 13 32.33 -32.20 22.16
N LYS A 14 31.24 -31.53 21.78
CA LYS A 14 31.25 -30.32 20.94
C LYS A 14 30.03 -29.48 21.32
N SER A 15 30.23 -28.27 21.84
CA SER A 15 29.14 -27.31 22.05
C SER A 15 28.43 -27.10 20.70
N GLY A 16 27.12 -27.37 20.69
CA GLY A 16 26.31 -27.52 19.48
C GLY A 16 25.87 -26.19 18.85
N PHE A 17 26.74 -25.19 18.82
CA PHE A 17 26.49 -23.95 18.07
C PHE A 17 27.49 -23.86 16.94
N LYS A 18 27.13 -24.43 15.79
CA LYS A 18 27.77 -24.10 14.52
C LYS A 18 26.95 -22.99 13.88
N THR A 19 27.57 -21.85 13.62
CA THR A 19 26.96 -20.82 12.79
C THR A 19 26.93 -21.31 11.34
N PRO A 20 25.93 -20.90 10.55
CA PRO A 20 25.94 -21.13 9.11
C PRO A 20 27.21 -20.59 8.45
N ASP A 21 27.61 -21.18 7.33
CA ASP A 21 28.72 -20.69 6.53
C ASP A 21 28.45 -19.23 6.12
N ASN A 22 29.49 -18.38 6.19
CA ASN A 22 29.42 -16.94 5.92
C ASN A 22 28.47 -16.11 6.80
N TYR A 23 27.96 -16.64 7.91
CA TYR A 23 27.09 -15.88 8.84
C TYR A 23 27.69 -14.52 9.24
N PHE A 24 28.95 -14.51 9.68
CA PHE A 24 29.62 -13.29 10.12
C PHE A 24 29.94 -12.34 8.96
N VAL A 25 30.30 -12.86 7.79
CA VAL A 25 30.56 -12.05 6.59
C VAL A 25 29.27 -11.35 6.13
N GLN A 26 28.15 -12.07 6.14
CA GLN A 26 26.83 -11.52 5.83
C GLN A 26 26.43 -10.46 6.86
N PHE A 27 26.60 -10.76 8.15
CA PHE A 27 26.29 -9.84 9.23
C PHE A 27 27.10 -8.54 9.12
N GLU A 28 28.41 -8.61 8.87
CA GLU A 28 29.26 -7.42 8.71
C GLU A 28 28.83 -6.58 7.51
N LYS A 29 28.51 -7.22 6.38
CA LYS A 29 28.03 -6.55 5.18
C LYS A 29 26.69 -5.85 5.42
N GLU A 30 25.76 -6.51 6.09
CA GLU A 30 24.46 -5.93 6.47
C GLU A 30 24.61 -4.81 7.49
N LEU A 31 25.51 -4.98 8.46
CA LEU A 31 25.84 -3.95 9.44
C LEU A 31 26.36 -2.73 8.71
N GLN A 32 27.44 -2.84 7.92
CA GLN A 32 28.03 -1.74 7.15
C GLN A 32 27.00 -1.01 6.27
N ASN A 33 26.09 -1.75 5.63
CA ASN A 33 25.03 -1.17 4.82
C ASN A 33 23.95 -0.45 5.66
N LYS A 34 23.72 -0.87 6.91
CA LYS A 34 22.74 -0.25 7.83
C LYS A 34 23.31 0.93 8.61
N ILE A 35 24.59 0.90 8.96
CA ILE A 35 25.30 2.07 9.53
C ILE A 35 25.66 3.04 8.41
N ASN A 36 24.64 3.67 7.82
CA ASN A 36 24.82 5.06 7.42
C ASN A 36 25.24 5.83 8.69
N PRO A 37 26.26 6.69 8.65
CA PRO A 37 26.58 7.54 9.79
C PRO A 37 25.40 8.53 9.97
N LEU A 38 24.36 8.11 10.70
CA LEU A 38 23.44 9.07 11.29
C LEU A 38 24.32 10.03 12.11
N PRO A 39 24.09 11.35 12.05
CA PRO A 39 24.76 12.31 12.92
C PRO A 39 24.23 12.15 14.34
N THR A 40 24.39 10.97 14.93
CA THR A 40 24.29 10.80 16.36
C THR A 40 25.58 11.42 16.90
N GLY A 41 25.48 12.34 17.86
CA GLY A 41 26.64 13.04 18.44
C GLY A 41 27.66 12.14 19.15
N PHE A 42 27.52 10.82 19.03
CA PHE A 42 28.39 9.82 19.60
C PHE A 42 29.42 9.39 18.57
N LYS A 43 30.65 9.92 18.71
CA LYS A 43 31.81 9.42 17.99
C LYS A 43 32.51 8.37 18.84
N VAL A 44 32.83 7.22 18.24
CA VAL A 44 33.74 6.26 18.87
C VAL A 44 35.17 6.84 18.83
N PRO A 45 36.02 6.55 19.83
CA PRO A 45 37.42 6.96 19.81
C PRO A 45 38.16 6.41 18.59
N ASP A 46 39.16 7.17 18.13
CA ASP A 46 40.03 6.75 17.05
C ASP A 46 40.70 5.41 17.39
N ASP A 47 40.79 4.53 16.38
CA ASP A 47 41.37 3.19 16.49
C ASP A 47 40.67 2.24 17.48
N TYR A 48 39.47 2.55 17.98
CA TYR A 48 38.72 1.68 18.92
C TYR A 48 38.60 0.24 18.39
N PHE A 49 38.04 0.06 17.19
CA PHE A 49 37.84 -1.28 16.62
C PHE A 49 39.15 -1.95 16.19
N LYS A 50 40.12 -1.16 15.72
CA LYS A 50 41.44 -1.66 15.31
C LYS A 50 42.22 -2.24 16.49
N ASN A 51 42.09 -1.62 17.65
CA ASN A 51 42.76 -2.06 18.87
C ASN A 51 41.89 -2.98 19.73
N PHE A 52 40.60 -3.15 19.42
CA PHE A 52 39.68 -3.99 20.18
C PHE A 52 40.19 -5.43 20.29
N GLU A 53 40.50 -6.06 19.16
CA GLU A 53 40.94 -7.46 19.12
C GLU A 53 42.31 -7.64 19.81
N ALA A 54 43.21 -6.68 19.60
CA ALA A 54 44.53 -6.65 20.24
C ALA A 54 44.43 -6.45 21.76
N ASN A 55 43.45 -5.69 22.26
CA ASN A 55 43.24 -5.46 23.68
C ASN A 55 42.44 -6.60 24.34
N PHE A 56 41.45 -7.16 23.64
CA PHE A 56 40.69 -8.32 24.09
C PHE A 56 41.60 -9.54 24.30
N SER A 57 42.53 -9.77 23.37
CA SER A 57 43.50 -10.87 23.46
C SER A 57 44.57 -10.67 24.54
N LYS A 58 44.86 -9.42 24.92
CA LYS A 58 45.78 -9.11 26.03
C LYS A 58 45.14 -9.34 27.39
N GLU A 59 43.82 -9.26 27.49
CA GLU A 59 43.06 -9.62 28.68
C GLU A 59 42.80 -11.13 28.72
N ASP A 60 43.88 -11.91 28.80
CA ASP A 60 43.86 -13.35 29.08
C ASP A 60 43.48 -13.63 30.55
N LYS A 61 42.62 -12.77 31.12
CA LYS A 61 42.05 -12.89 32.46
C LYS A 61 41.17 -14.14 32.59
N LEU A 62 40.71 -14.68 31.47
CA LEU A 62 39.88 -15.89 31.42
C LEU A 62 40.68 -17.18 31.66
N ALA A 63 41.96 -17.22 31.31
CA ALA A 63 42.79 -18.43 31.44
C ALA A 63 43.09 -18.82 32.91
N ASN A 64 42.98 -17.88 33.85
CA ASN A 64 43.25 -18.09 35.27
C ASN A 64 41.99 -18.22 36.15
N ILE A 65 40.79 -18.21 35.57
CA ILE A 65 39.53 -18.37 36.32
C ILE A 65 39.31 -19.86 36.58
N LYS A 66 39.80 -20.34 37.74
CA LYS A 66 39.63 -21.73 38.18
C LYS A 66 38.26 -22.01 38.78
N THR A 67 37.53 -20.97 39.16
CA THR A 67 36.23 -21.06 39.82
C THR A 67 35.22 -20.17 39.10
N PRO A 68 34.00 -20.65 38.79
CA PRO A 68 32.97 -19.80 38.22
C PRO A 68 32.72 -18.60 39.14
N GLY A 69 32.70 -17.39 38.57
CA GLY A 69 32.53 -16.15 39.34
C GLY A 69 31.16 -16.02 40.02
N PHE A 70 30.21 -16.86 39.65
CA PHE A 70 28.87 -16.91 40.22
C PHE A 70 28.51 -18.36 40.53
N ASN A 71 28.09 -18.62 41.77
CA ASN A 71 27.44 -19.87 42.15
C ASN A 71 25.93 -19.64 42.11
N THR A 72 25.20 -20.59 41.56
CA THR A 72 23.73 -20.58 41.63
C THR A 72 23.28 -20.84 43.07
N PRO A 73 22.16 -20.26 43.52
CA PRO A 73 21.55 -20.60 44.80
C PRO A 73 21.24 -22.10 44.92
N ASP A 74 21.23 -22.60 46.15
CA ASP A 74 20.83 -23.98 46.43
C ASP A 74 19.43 -24.26 45.86
N HIS A 75 19.27 -25.43 45.24
CA HIS A 75 18.01 -25.91 44.64
C HIS A 75 17.47 -25.10 43.44
N TYR A 76 18.24 -24.16 42.85
CA TYR A 76 17.80 -23.35 41.69
C TYR A 76 17.25 -24.17 40.51
N PHE A 77 17.93 -25.26 40.14
CA PHE A 77 17.49 -26.12 39.04
C PHE A 77 16.38 -27.10 39.44
N GLU A 78 16.20 -27.34 40.74
CA GLU A 78 15.16 -28.23 41.25
C GLU A 78 13.79 -27.53 41.25
N SER A 79 13.74 -26.22 41.56
CA SER A 79 12.48 -25.45 41.54
C SER A 79 12.03 -25.06 40.12
N ILE A 80 12.94 -25.05 39.14
CA ILE A 80 12.62 -24.64 37.76
C ILE A 80 11.65 -25.61 37.08
N GLU A 81 11.78 -26.92 37.33
CA GLU A 81 10.91 -27.92 36.69
C GLU A 81 9.46 -27.78 37.18
N ASP A 82 9.28 -27.51 38.48
CA ASP A 82 7.97 -27.27 39.09
C ASP A 82 7.35 -25.96 38.61
N GLU A 83 8.14 -24.90 38.50
CA GLU A 83 7.67 -23.60 38.03
C GLU A 83 7.29 -23.63 36.54
N VAL A 84 8.14 -24.19 35.67
CA VAL A 84 7.90 -24.27 34.22
C VAL A 84 6.79 -25.29 33.89
N GLY A 85 6.71 -26.40 34.62
CA GLY A 85 5.65 -27.39 34.45
C GLY A 85 4.25 -26.81 34.72
N SER A 86 4.14 -25.90 35.70
CA SER A 86 2.88 -25.22 36.04
C SER A 86 2.46 -24.15 35.01
N MET A 87 3.39 -23.65 34.18
CA MET A 87 3.11 -22.68 33.11
C MET A 87 2.49 -23.29 31.86
N SER A 88 2.37 -24.62 31.78
CA SER A 88 1.65 -25.32 30.69
C SER A 88 0.13 -25.14 30.81
N LYS A 89 -0.36 -23.89 30.68
CA LYS A 89 -1.75 -23.63 30.37
C LYS A 89 -1.99 -24.18 28.97
N LYS A 90 -2.82 -25.22 28.83
CA LYS A 90 -3.32 -25.69 27.52
C LYS A 90 -3.73 -24.48 26.70
N SER A 91 -2.96 -24.18 25.65
CA SER A 91 -3.34 -23.12 24.73
C SER A 91 -4.70 -23.49 24.14
N LYS A 92 -5.62 -22.52 24.15
CA LYS A 92 -6.95 -22.71 23.56
C LYS A 92 -6.78 -22.81 22.05
N VAL A 93 -6.54 -24.02 21.54
CA VAL A 93 -6.49 -24.28 20.11
C VAL A 93 -7.91 -24.26 19.55
N ILE A 94 -8.13 -23.47 18.50
CA ILE A 94 -9.39 -23.47 17.77
C ILE A 94 -9.26 -24.49 16.63
N PRO A 95 -10.10 -25.54 16.59
CA PRO A 95 -10.06 -26.51 15.50
C PRO A 95 -10.52 -25.85 14.19
N LEU A 96 -9.73 -26.00 13.13
CA LEU A 96 -10.03 -25.41 11.83
C LEU A 96 -11.09 -26.26 11.10
N ASN A 97 -12.37 -25.92 11.27
CA ASN A 97 -13.46 -26.62 10.59
C ASN A 97 -13.62 -26.15 9.13
N ARG A 98 -12.87 -26.79 8.21
CA ARG A 98 -12.90 -26.49 6.76
C ARG A 98 -14.29 -26.65 6.12
N SER A 99 -15.18 -27.49 6.66
CA SER A 99 -16.45 -27.81 6.00
C SER A 99 -17.38 -26.60 5.82
N SER A 100 -17.39 -25.67 6.77
CA SER A 100 -18.24 -24.48 6.71
C SER A 100 -17.68 -23.42 5.76
N ILE A 101 -16.34 -23.28 5.72
CA ILE A 101 -15.65 -22.36 4.83
C ILE A 101 -15.81 -22.80 3.37
N ILE A 102 -15.71 -24.10 3.09
CA ILE A 102 -15.88 -24.64 1.73
C ILE A 102 -17.31 -24.42 1.21
N LYS A 103 -18.33 -24.60 2.06
CA LYS A 103 -19.73 -24.32 1.70
C LYS A 103 -19.97 -22.84 1.43
N MET A 104 -19.41 -21.97 2.26
CA MET A 104 -19.53 -20.52 2.12
C MET A 104 -18.79 -20.00 0.87
N ALA A 105 -17.62 -20.57 0.56
CA ALA A 105 -16.88 -20.30 -0.67
C ALA A 105 -17.67 -20.75 -1.91
N GLY A 106 -18.30 -21.94 -1.87
CA GLY A 106 -19.16 -22.42 -2.95
C GLY A 106 -20.36 -21.51 -3.23
N LEU A 107 -21.02 -21.02 -2.17
CA LEU A 107 -22.12 -20.05 -2.29
C LEU A 107 -21.66 -18.73 -2.93
N ALA A 108 -20.50 -18.20 -2.49
CA ALA A 108 -19.94 -16.97 -3.04
C ALA A 108 -19.59 -17.13 -4.53
N ILE A 109 -18.98 -18.25 -4.92
CA ILE A 109 -18.64 -18.53 -6.33
C ILE A 109 -19.93 -18.59 -7.18
N ALA A 110 -20.96 -19.30 -6.73
CA ALA A 110 -22.24 -19.39 -7.45
C ALA A 110 -22.92 -18.01 -7.59
N ALA A 111 -22.93 -17.20 -6.53
CA ALA A 111 -23.45 -15.84 -6.56
C ALA A 111 -22.65 -14.92 -7.50
N SER A 112 -21.33 -15.01 -7.50
CA SER A 112 -20.47 -14.26 -8.41
C SER A 112 -20.69 -14.65 -9.86
N LEU A 113 -20.87 -15.94 -10.16
CA LEU A 113 -21.20 -16.40 -11.50
C LEU A 113 -22.59 -15.91 -11.94
N LEU A 114 -23.60 -16.02 -11.07
CA LEU A 114 -24.93 -15.48 -11.35
C LEU A 114 -24.90 -13.97 -11.63
N LEU A 115 -24.19 -13.21 -10.81
CA LEU A 115 -24.02 -11.76 -11.00
C LEU A 115 -23.27 -11.46 -12.31
N PHE A 116 -22.20 -12.20 -12.61
CA PHE A 116 -21.45 -12.07 -13.86
C PHE A 116 -22.34 -12.32 -15.09
N PHE A 117 -23.11 -13.40 -15.11
CA PHE A 117 -24.04 -13.70 -16.20
C PHE A 117 -25.20 -12.69 -16.28
N SER A 118 -25.71 -12.23 -15.14
CA SER A 118 -26.77 -11.23 -15.09
C SER A 118 -26.31 -9.90 -15.68
N ILE A 119 -25.09 -9.44 -15.35
CA ILE A 119 -24.50 -8.21 -15.91
C ILE A 119 -24.13 -8.40 -17.38
N ALA A 120 -23.50 -9.52 -17.74
CA ALA A 120 -23.10 -9.81 -19.12
C ALA A 120 -24.28 -9.90 -20.10
N ARG A 121 -25.48 -10.27 -19.62
CA ARG A 121 -26.70 -10.32 -20.42
C ARG A 121 -27.49 -9.00 -20.42
N PHE A 122 -27.24 -8.11 -19.47
CA PHE A 122 -27.94 -6.81 -19.37
C PHE A 122 -27.39 -5.78 -20.37
N ASN A 123 -26.15 -5.96 -20.84
CA ASN A 123 -25.49 -5.06 -21.79
C ASN A 123 -25.60 -5.54 -23.25
N THR A 124 -26.83 -5.80 -23.72
CA THR A 124 -27.11 -6.11 -25.14
C THR A 124 -28.17 -5.21 -25.75
N ASN A 125 -28.60 -4.17 -25.04
CA ASN A 125 -29.37 -3.11 -25.68
C ASN A 125 -28.35 -2.13 -26.24
N ASN A 126 -28.27 -2.15 -27.56
CA ASN A 126 -27.58 -1.21 -28.41
C ASN A 126 -27.68 0.20 -27.81
N ASP A 127 -26.61 0.69 -27.19
CA ASP A 127 -26.44 2.10 -26.80
C ASP A 127 -26.33 2.95 -28.08
N GLN A 128 -27.36 2.94 -28.92
CA GLN A 128 -27.56 4.06 -29.82
C GLN A 128 -28.11 5.15 -28.92
N ILE A 129 -27.28 6.14 -28.62
CA ILE A 129 -27.77 7.47 -28.33
C ILE A 129 -28.79 7.73 -29.43
N ASP A 130 -30.07 7.83 -29.06
CA ASP A 130 -31.13 8.09 -30.02
C ASP A 130 -30.75 9.40 -30.71
N TYR A 131 -30.44 9.31 -32.01
CA TYR A 131 -30.10 10.49 -32.77
C TYR A 131 -31.38 11.32 -32.85
N VAL A 132 -31.37 12.51 -32.24
CA VAL A 132 -32.51 13.42 -32.31
C VAL A 132 -32.74 13.70 -33.79
N ALA A 133 -33.95 13.39 -34.27
CA ALA A 133 -34.29 13.64 -35.66
C ALA A 133 -34.31 15.15 -35.92
N ASP A 134 -33.85 15.58 -37.10
CA ASP A 134 -33.87 17.00 -37.47
C ASP A 134 -35.28 17.61 -37.32
N SER A 135 -36.34 16.83 -37.57
CA SER A 135 -37.74 17.24 -37.37
C SER A 135 -38.10 17.56 -35.91
N GLU A 136 -37.45 16.89 -34.96
CA GLU A 136 -37.67 17.12 -33.53
C GLU A 136 -36.94 18.37 -33.05
N ILE A 137 -35.72 18.61 -33.57
CA ILE A 137 -34.99 19.87 -33.37
C ILE A 137 -35.79 21.05 -33.93
N GLU A 138 -36.32 20.92 -35.15
CA GLU A 138 -37.18 21.93 -35.77
C GLU A 138 -38.43 22.21 -34.92
N THR A 139 -39.06 21.16 -34.39
CA THR A 139 -40.22 21.31 -33.50
C THR A 139 -39.86 22.09 -32.23
N TRP A 140 -38.72 21.81 -31.60
CA TRP A 140 -38.29 22.53 -30.40
C TRP A 140 -37.96 24.00 -30.69
N LEU A 141 -37.41 24.30 -31.86
CA LEU A 141 -37.18 25.67 -32.31
C LEU A 141 -38.50 26.42 -32.55
N GLU A 142 -39.48 25.77 -33.20
CA GLU A 142 -40.78 26.38 -33.50
C GLU A 142 -41.64 26.58 -32.24
N GLU A 143 -41.60 25.63 -31.30
CA GLU A 143 -42.29 25.73 -30.01
C GLU A 143 -41.59 26.66 -29.00
N GLY A 144 -40.44 27.23 -29.37
CA GLY A 144 -39.67 28.14 -28.51
C GLY A 144 -39.10 27.46 -27.26
N LEU A 145 -38.87 26.14 -27.33
CA LEU A 145 -38.29 25.34 -26.25
C LEU A 145 -36.77 25.46 -26.16
N VAL A 146 -36.14 26.04 -27.19
CA VAL A 146 -34.72 26.35 -27.25
C VAL A 146 -34.53 27.87 -27.15
N SER A 147 -33.71 28.31 -26.20
CA SER A 147 -33.27 29.71 -26.09
C SER A 147 -31.78 29.79 -26.39
N PHE A 148 -31.39 30.66 -27.32
CA PHE A 148 -29.99 30.97 -27.59
C PHE A 148 -29.60 32.25 -26.87
N ASN A 149 -28.48 32.24 -26.17
CA ASN A 149 -27.84 33.47 -25.70
C ASN A 149 -26.78 33.94 -26.71
N THR A 150 -26.31 35.17 -26.58
CA THR A 150 -25.33 35.76 -27.50
C THR A 150 -24.04 34.96 -27.61
N TYR A 151 -23.58 34.36 -26.51
CA TYR A 151 -22.36 33.54 -26.50
C TYR A 151 -22.58 32.19 -27.20
N ASP A 152 -23.77 31.60 -27.12
CA ASP A 152 -24.09 30.35 -27.83
C ASP A 152 -24.04 30.55 -29.36
N ILE A 153 -24.44 31.74 -29.81
CA ILE A 153 -24.43 32.12 -31.23
C ILE A 153 -22.99 32.42 -31.70
N GLU A 154 -22.21 33.12 -30.87
CA GLU A 154 -20.79 33.45 -31.15
C GLU A 154 -19.92 32.19 -31.30
N ASP A 155 -20.22 31.10 -30.59
CA ASP A 155 -19.47 29.84 -30.71
C ASP A 155 -19.76 29.08 -32.02
N VAL A 156 -20.94 29.31 -32.62
CA VAL A 156 -21.38 28.63 -33.84
C VAL A 156 -20.91 29.34 -35.11
N PHE A 157 -20.87 30.68 -35.10
CA PHE A 157 -20.47 31.48 -36.26
C PHE A 157 -19.02 31.93 -36.13
N SER A 158 -18.21 31.67 -37.16
CA SER A 158 -16.85 32.21 -37.19
C SER A 158 -16.84 33.70 -37.54
N ASP A 159 -15.76 34.40 -37.19
CA ASP A 159 -15.55 35.81 -37.58
C ASP A 159 -15.68 36.03 -39.09
N GLU A 160 -15.34 35.01 -39.90
CA GLU A 160 -15.46 35.04 -41.36
C GLU A 160 -16.93 34.95 -41.81
N ASP A 161 -17.74 34.11 -41.16
CA ASP A 161 -19.17 33.99 -41.44
C ASP A 161 -19.92 35.27 -41.08
N LEU A 162 -19.59 35.88 -39.94
CA LEU A 162 -20.20 37.14 -39.49
C LEU A 162 -19.84 38.31 -40.42
N ASN A 163 -18.60 38.38 -40.89
CA ASN A 163 -18.17 39.39 -41.85
C ASN A 163 -18.87 39.24 -43.20
N LEU A 164 -19.09 38.01 -43.67
CA LEU A 164 -19.82 37.75 -44.91
C LEU A 164 -21.27 38.27 -44.84
N ILE A 165 -21.95 38.01 -43.72
CA ILE A 165 -23.33 38.48 -43.47
C ILE A 165 -23.39 40.01 -43.41
N ALA A 166 -22.39 40.64 -42.78
CA ALA A 166 -22.31 42.09 -42.67
C ALA A 166 -22.07 42.77 -44.03
N GLU A 167 -21.25 42.18 -44.90
CA GLU A 167 -20.97 42.72 -46.23
C GLU A 167 -22.11 42.50 -47.24
N GLU A 168 -22.86 41.40 -47.13
CA GLU A 168 -23.94 41.07 -48.08
C GLU A 168 -25.27 41.79 -47.76
N SER A 169 -25.51 42.16 -46.50
CA SER A 169 -26.80 42.72 -46.07
C SER A 169 -26.79 44.24 -45.94
N ASP A 170 -27.30 44.91 -46.96
CA ASP A 170 -27.61 46.35 -46.94
C ASP A 170 -28.55 46.72 -45.78
N ALA A 171 -29.43 45.81 -45.37
CA ALA A 171 -30.37 46.03 -44.27
C ALA A 171 -29.65 46.09 -42.92
N VAL A 172 -28.71 45.15 -42.68
CA VAL A 172 -27.89 45.12 -41.45
C VAL A 172 -26.95 46.31 -41.41
N THR A 173 -26.30 46.63 -42.54
CA THR A 173 -25.40 47.79 -42.64
C THR A 173 -26.14 49.11 -42.39
N ASN A 174 -27.34 49.29 -42.95
CA ASN A 174 -28.15 50.47 -42.65
C ASN A 174 -28.58 50.50 -41.18
N TYR A 175 -29.02 49.38 -40.62
CA TYR A 175 -29.41 49.31 -39.22
C TYR A 175 -28.26 49.71 -38.28
N LEU A 176 -27.04 49.20 -38.50
CA LEU A 176 -25.87 49.54 -37.69
C LEU A 176 -25.42 51.00 -37.87
N ASN A 177 -25.57 51.56 -39.06
CA ASN A 177 -25.18 52.95 -39.32
C ASN A 177 -26.16 53.99 -38.73
N TYR A 178 -27.43 53.63 -38.57
CA TYR A 178 -28.47 54.54 -38.07
C TYR A 178 -28.89 54.27 -36.62
N THR A 179 -28.47 53.14 -36.04
CA THR A 179 -28.75 52.82 -34.64
C THR A 179 -27.55 53.23 -33.78
N ASP A 180 -27.81 54.01 -32.73
CA ASP A 180 -26.77 54.45 -31.81
C ASP A 180 -26.20 53.25 -31.04
N ILE A 181 -24.87 53.11 -31.04
CA ILE A 181 -24.16 51.98 -30.43
C ILE A 181 -24.42 51.95 -28.92
N GLU A 182 -24.61 53.10 -28.29
CA GLU A 182 -24.93 53.17 -26.86
C GLU A 182 -26.29 52.56 -26.51
N VAL A 183 -27.26 52.60 -27.44
CA VAL A 183 -28.59 51.99 -27.25
C VAL A 183 -28.49 50.46 -27.32
N LEU A 184 -27.68 49.93 -28.25
CA LEU A 184 -27.48 48.49 -28.41
C LEU A 184 -26.77 47.85 -27.20
N LEU A 185 -25.90 48.58 -26.53
CA LEU A 185 -25.19 48.12 -25.33
C LEU A 185 -26.06 48.12 -24.06
N LEU A 186 -27.20 48.81 -24.07
CA LEU A 186 -28.13 48.90 -22.94
C LEU A 186 -29.31 47.94 -23.05
N GLU A 187 -29.54 47.34 -24.22
CA GLU A 187 -30.65 46.42 -24.50
C GLU A 187 -30.27 44.94 -24.37
N ASN A 188 -28.99 44.64 -24.17
CA ASN A 188 -28.44 43.32 -23.77
C ASN A 188 -28.10 43.29 -22.27
#